data_AF-A0A932PTZ6-F1
#
_entry.id   AF-A0A932PTZ6-F1
#
_cell.length_a   1.000
_cell.length_b   1.000
_cell.length_c   1.000
_cell.angle_alpha   90.00
_cell.angle_beta   90.00
_cell.angle_gamma   90.00
#
_symmetry.space_group_name_H-M   'P 1'
#
loop_
_entity.id
_entity.type
_entity.pdbx_description
1 polymer ?
#
loop_
_entity_poly.entity_id
_entity_poly.type
_entity_poly.pdbx_seq_one_letter_code
_entity_poly.pdbx_strand_id
1 'polypeptide(L)' 'MEIWLNTTDMEAIEKGVKMGFVSGITTNPTMVMKSKMPLED' A
#
# COMPACT_ATOMS: atom_id res chain seq x y z
N MET A 1 -1.27 -7.12 17.76
CA MET A 1 -2.28 -6.48 16.91
C MET A 1 -1.55 -5.98 15.68
N GLU A 2 -1.99 -6.37 14.50
CA GLU A 2 -1.38 -5.95 13.24
C GLU A 2 -2.26 -4.89 12.57
N ILE A 3 -1.63 -3.89 11.96
CA ILE A 3 -2.35 -2.84 11.23
C ILE A 3 -1.92 -2.92 9.78
N TRP A 4 -2.89 -3.15 8.91
CA TRP A 4 -2.68 -3.30 7.48
C TRP A 4 -3.29 -2.10 6.75
N LEU A 5 -2.53 -1.52 5.82
CA LEU A 5 -3.05 -0.46 4.96
C LEU A 5 -3.56 -1.04 3.65
N ASN A 6 -4.82 -0.76 3.30
CA ASN A 6 -5.39 -1.13 2.02
C ASN A 6 -5.26 0.02 1.03
N THR A 7 -4.11 0.12 0.38
CA THR A 7 -3.80 1.24 -0.54
C THR A 7 -2.71 0.87 -1.55
N THR A 8 -2.69 1.59 -2.67
CA THR A 8 -1.58 1.64 -3.63
C THR A 8 -0.90 3.02 -3.65
N ASP A 9 -1.27 3.90 -2.72
CA ASP A 9 -0.69 5.23 -2.58
C ASP A 9 0.63 5.16 -1.79
N MET A 10 1.73 5.38 -2.50
CA MET A 10 3.08 5.33 -1.94
C MET A 10 3.33 6.38 -0.87
N GLU A 11 2.69 7.55 -0.94
CA GLU A 11 2.88 8.60 0.07
C GLU A 11 2.27 8.16 1.41
N ALA A 12 1.06 7.60 1.35
CA ALA A 12 0.39 7.04 2.53
C ALA A 12 1.17 5.87 3.14
N ILE A 13 1.71 4.99 2.30
CA ILE A 13 2.55 3.86 2.73
C ILE A 13 3.81 4.37 3.42
N GLU A 14 4.56 5.28 2.78
CA GLU A 14 5.79 5.83 3.32
C GLU A 14 5.55 6.52 4.67
N LYS A 15 4.47 7.31 4.77
CA LYS A 15 4.09 7.96 6.02
C LYS A 15 3.73 6.95 7.11
N GLY A 16 2.93 5.94 6.78
CA GLY A 16 2.53 4.88 7.73
C GLY A 16 3.72 4.07 8.25
N VAL A 17 4.67 3.75 7.37
CA VAL A 17 5.92 3.08 7.74
C VAL A 17 6.77 3.99 8.65
N LYS A 18 6.94 5.27 8.31
CA LYS A 18 7.68 6.24 9.14
C LYS A 18 7.09 6.41 10.54
N MET A 19 5.76 6.31 10.65
CA MET A 19 5.05 6.40 11.93
C MET A 19 5.08 5.09 12.74
N GLY A 20 5.63 4.00 12.19
CA GLY A 20 5.91 2.76 12.91
C GLY A 20 4.68 1.91 13.26
N PHE A 21 3.53 2.15 12.64
CA PHE A 21 2.31 1.40 12.94
C PHE A 21 1.91 0.38 11.87
N VAL A 22 2.52 0.37 10.68
CA VAL A 22 2.10 -0.50 9.57
C VAL A 22 2.81 -1.85 9.61
N SER A 23 2.05 -2.93 9.64
CA SER A 23 2.53 -4.32 9.59
C SER A 23 2.60 -4.87 8.17
N GLY A 24 1.77 -4.35 7.26
CA GLY A 24 1.72 -4.81 5.87
C GLY A 24 0.76 -4.00 5.01
N ILE A 25 0.80 -4.25 3.70
CA ILE A 25 -0.04 -3.60 2.70
C ILE A 25 -0.91 -4.66 2.03
N THR A 26 -2.21 -4.39 1.91
CA THR A 26 -3.11 -5.17 1.08
C THR A 26 -3.52 -4.36 -0.15
N THR A 27 -3.73 -5.06 -1.26
CA THR A 27 -4.08 -4.45 -2.54
C THR A 27 -5.05 -5.34 -3.31
N ASN A 28 -5.65 -4.83 -4.39
CA ASN A 28 -6.44 -5.59 -5.33
C ASN A 28 -6.18 -5.12 -6.77
N PRO A 29 -6.54 -5.92 -7.80
CA PRO A 29 -6.26 -5.58 -9.19
C PRO A 29 -6.81 -4.22 -9.63
N THR A 30 -8.02 -3.85 -9.19
CA THR A 30 -8.63 -2.56 -9.56
C THR A 30 -7.82 -1.36 -9.06
N MET A 31 -7.31 -1.43 -7.83
CA MET A 31 -6.48 -0.37 -7.26
C MET A 31 -5.14 -0.26 -7.97
N VAL A 32 -4.50 -1.40 -8.27
CA VAL A 32 -3.24 -1.39 -9.00
C VAL A 32 -3.42 -0.85 -10.42
N MET A 33 -4.46 -1.26 -11.15
CA MET A 33 -4.75 -0.72 -12.48
C MET A 33 -4.98 0.80 -12.46
N LYS A 34 -5.63 1.32 -11.42
CA LYS A 34 -5.83 2.77 -11.23
C LYS A 34 -4.55 3.50 -10.83
N SER A 35 -3.61 2.83 -10.16
CA SER A 35 -2.33 3.41 -9.74
C SER A 35 -1.40 3.75 -10.91
N LYS A 36 -1.68 3.21 -12.11
CA LYS A 36 -0.82 3.32 -13.31
C LYS A 36 0.60 2.78 -13.09
N MET A 37 0.82 2.04 -12.01
CA MET A 37 2.10 1.38 -11.76
C MET A 37 2.18 0.10 -12.60
N PRO A 38 3.35 -0.20 -13.18
CA PRO A 38 3.57 -1.51 -13.78
C PRO A 38 3.45 -2.58 -12.69
N LEU A 39 2.66 -3.63 -12.95
CA LEU A 39 2.81 -4.87 -12.22
C LEU A 39 4.12 -5.50 -12.72
N GLU A 40 5.07 -5.72 -11.82
CA GLU A 40 6.22 -6.58 -12.12
C GLU A 40 5.73 -8.03 -12.26
N ASP A 41 6.36 -8.79 -13.15
CA ASP A 41 6.00 -10.19 -13.49
C ASP A 41 6.20 -11.16 -12.31
#